data_AF-A0A7Z8VKI4-F1
#
_entry.id   AF-A0A7Z8VKI4-F1
#
_cell.length_a   1.000
_cell.length_b   1.000
_cell.length_c   1.000
_cell.angle_alpha   90.00
_cell.angle_beta   90.00
_cell.angle_gamma   90.00
#
_symmetry.space_group_name_H-M   'P 1'
#
loop_
_entity.id
_entity.type
_entity.pdbx_description
1 polymer ?
#
loop_
_entity_poly.entity_id
_entity_poly.type
_entity_poly.pdbx_seq_one_letter_code
_entity_poly.pdbx_strand_id
1 'polypeptide(L)'
;IVLFATLWLGDAFLTAAATGGGTGALILMTLIAFVFGVHMVMAIGGADMPVVVSMLNSYSGWAAAATGFMLSNDLLIVTGALVGSSGAILSYIMCRAMNRQFFSVIAGGFGSVSGGEAAKVEGDVIPINSQETAQLLSDAKNIMIIPGYGMAVAQAQHTVNE
;
A
#
# COMPACT_ATOMS: atom_id res chain seq x y z
N ILE A 1 9.98 14.47 -14.98
CA ILE A 1 9.15 15.63 -15.40
C ILE A 1 8.40 16.20 -14.20
N VAL A 2 7.53 15.44 -13.52
CA VAL A 2 6.78 15.92 -12.35
C VAL A 2 7.69 16.49 -11.26
N LEU A 3 8.79 15.79 -10.92
CA LEU A 3 9.76 16.26 -9.91
C LEU A 3 10.44 17.60 -10.28
N PHE A 4 10.76 17.81 -11.56
CA PHE A 4 11.32 19.09 -12.02
C PHE A 4 10.27 20.20 -11.97
N ALA A 5 9.03 19.90 -12.35
CA ALA A 5 7.92 20.85 -12.24
C ALA A 5 7.65 21.25 -10.78
N THR A 6 7.72 20.30 -9.84
CA THR A 6 7.54 20.59 -8.41
C THR A 6 8.69 21.42 -7.83
N LEU A 7 9.94 21.13 -8.21
CA LEU A 7 11.08 21.95 -7.76
C LEU A 7 10.98 23.38 -8.31
N TRP A 8 10.63 23.53 -9.58
CA TRP A 8 10.46 24.84 -10.21
C TRP A 8 9.32 25.66 -9.59
N LEU A 9 8.16 25.04 -9.34
CA LEU A 9 7.05 25.71 -8.67
C LEU A 9 7.35 26.07 -7.21
N GLY A 10 8.20 25.29 -6.53
CA GLY A 10 8.69 25.62 -5.20
C GLY A 10 9.59 26.87 -5.20
N ASP A 11 10.51 26.95 -6.14
CA ASP A 11 11.36 28.14 -6.34
C ASP A 11 10.53 29.38 -6.72
N ALA A 12 9.58 29.21 -7.65
CA ALA A 12 8.62 30.26 -8.03
C ALA A 12 7.76 30.71 -6.84
N PHE A 13 7.37 29.81 -5.95
CA PHE A 13 6.66 30.15 -4.72
C PHE A 13 7.55 30.97 -3.76
N LEU A 14 8.78 30.53 -3.51
CA LEU A 14 9.70 31.23 -2.60
C LEU A 14 10.04 32.65 -3.07
N THR A 15 10.27 32.82 -4.37
CA THR A 15 10.56 34.12 -4.99
C THR A 15 9.34 35.05 -5.00
N ALA A 16 8.15 34.53 -5.30
CA ALA A 16 6.90 35.30 -5.30
C ALA A 16 6.39 35.61 -3.88
N ALA A 17 6.65 34.74 -2.89
CA ALA A 17 6.21 34.93 -1.51
C ALA A 17 6.81 36.20 -0.90
N ALA A 18 8.05 36.55 -1.25
CA ALA A 18 8.71 37.78 -0.80
C ALA A 18 8.01 39.07 -1.26
N THR A 19 7.19 39.00 -2.32
CA THR A 19 6.44 40.14 -2.88
C THR A 19 4.94 40.08 -2.60
N GLY A 20 4.49 39.17 -1.73
CA GLY A 20 3.07 38.97 -1.40
C GLY A 20 2.28 38.14 -2.41
N GLY A 21 2.97 37.50 -3.37
CA GLY A 21 2.39 36.55 -4.32
C GLY A 21 2.49 35.09 -3.86
N GLY A 22 2.38 34.15 -4.81
CA GLY A 22 2.64 32.73 -4.57
C GLY A 22 1.39 31.83 -4.42
N THR A 23 0.20 32.39 -4.22
CA THR A 23 -1.05 31.61 -4.15
C THR A 23 -1.31 30.81 -5.43
N GLY A 24 -1.00 31.38 -6.60
CA GLY A 24 -1.13 30.68 -7.87
C GLY A 24 -0.21 29.45 -7.99
N ALA A 25 1.04 29.57 -7.52
CA ALA A 25 1.99 28.45 -7.50
C ALA A 25 1.53 27.35 -6.52
N LEU A 26 1.00 27.72 -5.36
CA LEU A 26 0.42 26.77 -4.40
C LEU A 26 -0.78 26.01 -4.99
N ILE A 27 -1.74 26.72 -5.59
CA ILE A 27 -2.92 26.09 -6.21
C ILE A 27 -2.49 25.11 -7.30
N LEU A 28 -1.55 25.52 -8.15
CA LEU A 28 -1.07 24.69 -9.25
C LEU A 28 -0.32 23.46 -8.74
N MET A 29 0.47 23.60 -7.67
CA MET A 29 1.10 22.47 -6.97
C MET A 29 0.09 21.51 -6.36
N THR A 30 -0.95 22.03 -5.72
CA THR A 30 -2.04 21.21 -5.17
C THR A 30 -2.72 20.39 -6.28
N LEU A 31 -3.02 21.01 -7.42
CA LEU A 31 -3.60 20.30 -8.57
C LEU A 31 -2.68 19.20 -9.12
N ILE A 32 -1.38 19.49 -9.26
CA ILE A 32 -0.39 18.49 -9.68
C ILE A 32 -0.35 17.33 -8.68
N ALA A 33 -0.35 17.62 -7.37
CA ALA A 33 -0.33 16.59 -6.33
C ALA A 33 -1.57 15.69 -6.37
N PHE A 34 -2.76 16.26 -6.61
CA PHE A 34 -3.99 15.48 -6.80
C PHE A 34 -3.90 14.55 -8.01
N VAL A 35 -3.53 15.10 -9.17
CA VAL A 35 -3.40 14.30 -10.42
C VAL A 35 -2.35 13.20 -10.25
N PHE A 36 -1.21 13.53 -9.63
CA PHE A 36 -0.15 12.58 -9.35
C PHE A 36 -0.61 11.47 -8.38
N GLY A 37 -1.34 11.82 -7.33
CA GLY A 37 -1.88 10.85 -6.37
C GLY A 37 -2.84 9.86 -7.03
N VAL A 38 -3.79 10.36 -7.84
CA VAL A 38 -4.72 9.50 -8.58
C VAL A 38 -3.95 8.61 -9.56
N HIS A 39 -3.01 9.17 -10.32
CA HIS A 39 -2.20 8.41 -11.28
C HIS A 39 -1.36 7.31 -10.59
N MET A 40 -0.72 7.63 -9.47
CA MET A 40 0.09 6.67 -8.70
C MET A 40 -0.75 5.49 -8.22
N VAL A 41 -1.93 5.73 -7.64
CA VAL A 41 -2.79 4.65 -7.11
C VAL A 41 -3.37 3.80 -8.25
N MET A 42 -3.79 4.42 -9.36
CA MET A 42 -4.32 3.68 -10.52
C MET A 42 -3.30 2.75 -11.18
N ALA A 43 -2.00 3.04 -11.07
CA ALA A 43 -0.95 2.21 -11.63
C ALA A 43 -0.69 0.92 -10.82
N ILE A 44 -1.28 0.76 -9.63
CA ILE A 44 -1.01 -0.36 -8.73
C ILE A 44 -2.12 -1.42 -8.85
N GLY A 45 -1.71 -2.69 -8.94
CA GLY A 45 -2.65 -3.80 -9.05
C GLY A 45 -3.48 -4.02 -7.79
N GLY A 46 -4.73 -4.48 -7.96
CA GLY A 46 -5.67 -4.68 -6.85
C GLY A 46 -5.17 -5.64 -5.75
N ALA A 47 -4.33 -6.63 -6.11
CA ALA A 47 -3.72 -7.55 -5.16
C ALA A 47 -2.69 -6.88 -4.22
N ASP A 48 -2.07 -5.77 -4.65
CA ASP A 48 -1.08 -5.02 -3.85
C ASP A 48 -1.70 -3.84 -3.10
N MET A 49 -3.00 -3.61 -3.27
CA MET A 49 -3.71 -2.46 -2.70
C MET A 49 -3.54 -2.30 -1.18
N PRO A 50 -3.47 -3.37 -0.36
CA PRO A 50 -3.19 -3.23 1.08
C PRO A 50 -1.86 -2.53 1.38
N VAL A 51 -0.83 -2.75 0.56
CA VAL A 51 0.48 -2.11 0.73
C VAL A 51 0.38 -0.61 0.44
N VAL A 52 -0.38 -0.23 -0.60
CA VAL A 52 -0.60 1.18 -0.97
C VAL A 52 -1.27 1.94 0.17
N VAL A 53 -2.28 1.34 0.80
CA VAL A 53 -2.97 1.94 1.95
C VAL A 53 -2.00 2.21 3.10
N SER A 54 -1.11 1.25 3.39
CA SER A 54 -0.08 1.42 4.43
C SER A 54 0.93 2.53 4.08
N MET A 55 1.33 2.62 2.82
CA MET A 55 2.25 3.68 2.34
C MET A 55 1.60 5.07 2.42
N LEU A 56 0.35 5.20 2.00
CA LEU A 56 -0.40 6.46 2.10
C LEU A 56 -0.61 6.87 3.57
N ASN A 57 -0.76 5.91 4.48
CA ASN A 57 -0.75 6.17 5.93
C ASN A 57 0.62 6.69 6.43
N SER A 58 1.73 6.23 5.85
CA SER A 58 3.04 6.83 6.14
C SER A 58 3.10 8.28 5.66
N TYR A 59 2.65 8.56 4.43
CA TYR A 59 2.65 9.91 3.86
C TYR A 59 1.76 10.90 4.61
N SER A 60 0.60 10.48 5.12
CA SER A 60 -0.22 11.34 5.97
C SER A 60 0.49 11.71 7.27
N GLY A 61 1.26 10.79 7.87
CA GLY A 61 2.12 11.06 9.03
C GLY A 61 3.22 12.09 8.75
N TRP A 62 3.96 11.95 7.65
CA TRP A 62 4.99 12.92 7.25
C TRP A 62 4.40 14.30 6.93
N ALA A 63 3.23 14.36 6.29
CA ALA A 63 2.51 15.60 6.04
C ALA A 63 2.04 16.28 7.34
N ALA A 64 1.58 15.50 8.32
CA ALA A 64 1.23 16.01 9.65
C ALA A 64 2.47 16.55 10.38
N ALA A 65 3.62 15.87 10.30
CA ALA A 65 4.85 16.35 10.90
C ALA A 65 5.34 17.67 10.25
N ALA A 66 5.27 17.78 8.92
CA ALA A 66 5.59 19.01 8.19
C ALA A 66 4.66 20.17 8.59
N THR A 67 3.36 19.89 8.76
CA THR A 67 2.39 20.86 9.29
C THR A 67 2.71 21.24 10.74
N GLY A 68 3.17 20.29 11.54
CA GLY A 68 3.65 20.52 12.90
C GLY A 68 4.83 21.51 12.94
N PHE A 69 5.82 21.36 12.05
CA PHE A 69 6.90 22.34 11.91
C PHE A 69 6.39 23.72 11.47
N MET A 70 5.45 23.78 10.53
CA MET A 70 4.86 25.04 10.07
C MET A 70 4.10 25.79 11.18
N LEU A 71 3.46 25.06 12.08
CA LEU A 71 2.68 25.60 13.19
C LEU A 71 3.46 25.70 14.51
N SER A 72 4.74 25.33 14.52
CA SER A 72 5.57 25.19 15.74
C SER A 72 4.87 24.36 16.83
N ASN A 73 4.25 23.24 16.44
CA ASN A 73 3.48 22.37 17.32
C ASN A 73 4.17 21.01 17.51
N ASP A 74 4.83 20.84 18.65
CA ASP A 74 5.58 19.64 19.01
C ASP A 74 4.72 18.37 19.02
N LEU A 75 3.45 18.45 19.42
CA LEU A 75 2.54 17.30 19.42
C LEU A 75 2.32 16.79 18.00
N LEU A 76 2.06 17.68 17.04
CA LEU A 76 1.89 17.32 15.64
C LEU A 76 3.18 16.78 15.01
N ILE A 77 4.34 17.31 15.39
CA ILE A 77 5.64 16.82 14.94
C ILE A 77 5.84 15.38 15.43
N VAL A 78 5.69 15.14 16.73
CA VAL A 78 5.95 13.83 17.36
C VAL A 78 4.94 12.79 16.89
N THR A 79 3.64 13.11 16.89
CA THR A 79 2.60 12.19 16.44
C THR A 79 2.69 11.90 14.94
N GLY A 80 2.95 12.92 14.12
CA GLY A 80 3.15 12.75 12.68
C GLY A 80 4.36 11.86 12.36
N ALA A 81 5.50 12.08 13.01
CA ALA A 81 6.69 11.26 12.84
C ALA A 81 6.47 9.80 13.28
N LEU A 82 5.72 9.58 14.37
CA LEU A 82 5.36 8.25 14.85
C LEU A 82 4.47 7.50 13.84
N VAL A 83 3.43 8.15 13.33
CA VAL A 83 2.54 7.55 12.32
C VAL A 83 3.31 7.30 11.01
N GLY A 84 4.13 8.27 10.60
CA GLY A 84 4.93 8.19 9.37
C GLY A 84 5.92 7.03 9.38
N SER A 85 6.71 6.90 10.45
CA SER A 85 7.66 5.80 10.60
C SER A 85 6.98 4.43 10.74
N SER A 86 5.90 4.33 11.52
CA SER A 86 5.13 3.10 11.68
C SER A 86 4.55 2.60 10.34
N GLY A 87 3.94 3.49 9.55
CA GLY A 87 3.41 3.15 8.23
C GLY A 87 4.49 2.67 7.26
N ALA A 88 5.69 3.27 7.30
CA ALA A 88 6.81 2.85 6.45
C ALA A 88 7.29 1.44 6.81
N ILE A 89 7.42 1.15 8.11
CA ILE A 89 7.83 -0.18 8.59
C ILE A 89 6.78 -1.23 8.23
N LEU A 90 5.50 -0.94 8.43
CA LEU A 90 4.41 -1.85 8.09
C LEU A 90 4.41 -2.16 6.59
N SER A 91 4.53 -1.13 5.73
CA SER A 91 4.61 -1.29 4.28
C SER A 91 5.78 -2.19 3.86
N TYR A 92 6.94 -2.03 4.50
CA TYR A 92 8.12 -2.86 4.25
C TYR A 92 7.89 -4.33 4.62
N ILE A 93 7.34 -4.59 5.81
CA ILE A 93 7.05 -5.96 6.26
C ILE A 93 6.01 -6.62 5.35
N MET A 94 4.98 -5.89 4.90
CA MET A 94 3.98 -6.39 3.96
C MET A 94 4.59 -6.77 2.61
N CYS A 95 5.45 -5.91 2.04
CA CYS A 95 6.16 -6.22 0.79
C CYS A 95 7.02 -7.48 0.92
N ARG A 96 7.77 -7.59 2.03
CA ARG A 96 8.63 -8.75 2.30
C ARG A 96 7.81 -10.03 2.47
N ALA A 97 6.66 -9.97 3.15
CA ALA A 97 5.76 -11.12 3.31
C ALA A 97 5.18 -11.59 1.98
N MET A 98 4.99 -10.69 1.01
CA MET A 98 4.53 -11.00 -0.34
C MET A 98 5.66 -11.40 -1.30
N ASN A 99 6.91 -11.51 -0.83
CA ASN A 99 8.10 -11.74 -1.64
C ASN A 99 8.24 -10.75 -2.83
N ARG A 100 7.77 -9.51 -2.65
CA ARG A 100 7.89 -8.43 -3.64
C ARG A 100 8.74 -7.30 -3.09
N GLN A 101 9.53 -6.69 -3.97
CA GLN A 101 10.34 -5.53 -3.63
C GLN A 101 9.43 -4.30 -3.47
N PHE A 102 9.69 -3.47 -2.46
CA PHE A 102 8.92 -2.24 -2.22
C PHE A 102 8.86 -1.33 -3.47
N PHE A 103 9.98 -1.19 -4.18
CA PHE A 103 10.05 -0.44 -5.44
C PHE A 103 9.19 -1.04 -6.55
N SER A 104 9.03 -2.36 -6.64
CA SER A 104 8.22 -2.98 -7.70
C SER A 104 6.71 -2.87 -7.46
N VAL A 105 6.30 -2.61 -6.22
CA VAL A 105 4.91 -2.27 -5.87
C VAL A 105 4.60 -0.82 -6.24
N ILE A 106 5.49 0.12 -5.92
CA ILE A 106 5.31 1.55 -6.28
C ILE A 106 5.41 1.79 -7.78
N ALA A 107 6.29 1.07 -8.48
CA ALA A 107 6.48 1.20 -9.93
C ALA A 107 5.35 0.56 -10.77
N GLY A 108 4.29 0.05 -10.14
CA GLY A 108 3.08 -0.38 -10.86
C GLY A 108 3.27 -1.60 -11.76
N GLY A 109 4.09 -2.59 -11.35
CA GLY A 109 4.17 -3.86 -12.05
C GLY A 109 4.80 -3.82 -13.46
N PHE A 110 5.40 -2.70 -13.89
CA PHE A 110 6.27 -2.69 -15.07
C PHE A 110 7.53 -3.53 -14.79
N GLY A 111 7.45 -4.82 -15.11
CA GLY A 111 8.51 -5.79 -14.91
C GLY A 111 8.51 -6.39 -13.50
N SER A 112 7.69 -7.42 -13.28
CA SER A 112 8.10 -8.46 -12.33
C SER A 112 9.40 -9.06 -12.88
N VAL A 113 10.55 -8.68 -12.32
CA VAL A 113 11.86 -9.27 -12.63
C VAL A 113 11.93 -10.74 -12.18
N SER A 114 10.88 -11.29 -11.58
CA SER A 114 10.66 -12.73 -11.46
C SER A 114 10.18 -13.32 -12.81
N GLY A 115 10.95 -13.08 -13.88
CA GLY A 115 10.86 -13.79 -15.16
C GLY A 115 11.54 -15.15 -15.09
N GLY A 116 11.28 -15.92 -14.02
CA GLY A 116 11.57 -17.34 -14.06
C GLY A 116 10.54 -18.00 -14.96
N GLU A 117 10.98 -18.93 -15.82
CA GLU A 117 10.08 -19.84 -16.52
C GLU A 117 9.04 -20.37 -15.51
N ALA A 118 7.75 -20.13 -15.78
CA ALA A 118 6.70 -20.66 -14.93
C ALA A 118 6.93 -22.16 -14.81
N ALA A 119 7.17 -22.63 -13.59
CA ALA A 119 7.37 -24.05 -13.35
C ALA A 119 6.21 -24.80 -14.00
N LYS A 120 6.51 -25.78 -14.86
CA LYS A 120 5.46 -26.63 -15.43
C LYS A 120 4.69 -27.21 -14.25
N VAL A 121 3.37 -26.98 -14.26
CA VAL A 121 2.48 -27.57 -13.26
C VAL A 121 2.56 -29.08 -13.47
N GLU A 122 3.23 -29.77 -12.55
CA GLU A 122 3.30 -31.23 -12.52
C GLU A 122 2.20 -31.75 -11.58
N GLY A 123 1.37 -32.65 -12.09
CA GLY A 123 0.29 -33.31 -11.34
C GLY A 123 -1.11 -32.96 -11.84
N ASP A 124 -2.05 -33.89 -11.58
CA ASP A 124 -3.47 -33.74 -11.90
C ASP A 124 -4.25 -33.24 -10.68
N VAL A 125 -5.27 -32.42 -10.92
CA VAL A 125 -6.20 -31.99 -9.87
C VAL A 125 -7.16 -33.14 -9.55
N ILE A 126 -7.15 -33.61 -8.30
CA ILE A 126 -8.05 -34.65 -7.83
C ILE A 126 -9.29 -33.98 -7.21
N PRO A 127 -10.48 -34.07 -7.83
CA PRO A 127 -11.70 -33.53 -7.24
C PRO A 127 -12.14 -34.39 -6.04
N ILE A 128 -12.70 -33.73 -5.03
CA ILE A 128 -13.29 -34.37 -3.84
C ILE A 128 -14.62 -33.66 -3.52
N ASN A 129 -15.61 -34.41 -3.03
CA ASN A 129 -16.89 -33.83 -2.60
C ASN A 129 -16.90 -33.50 -1.09
N SER A 130 -17.96 -32.80 -0.64
CA SER A 130 -18.07 -32.36 0.75
C SER A 130 -18.23 -33.51 1.74
N GLN A 131 -18.93 -34.59 1.36
CA GLN A 131 -19.12 -35.76 2.23
C GLN A 131 -17.81 -36.51 2.47
N GLU A 132 -17.03 -36.74 1.40
CA GLU A 132 -15.70 -37.36 1.49
C GLU A 132 -14.74 -36.51 2.33
N THR A 133 -14.77 -35.18 2.14
CA THR A 133 -13.97 -34.25 2.94
C THR A 133 -14.33 -34.33 4.43
N ALA A 134 -15.62 -34.42 4.78
CA ALA A 134 -16.07 -34.54 6.17
C ALA A 134 -15.61 -35.85 6.83
N GLN A 135 -15.59 -36.95 6.08
CA GLN A 135 -15.09 -38.23 6.56
C GLN A 135 -13.58 -38.16 6.83
N LEU A 136 -12.81 -37.61 5.90
CA LEU A 136 -11.36 -37.44 6.07
C LEU A 136 -11.02 -36.57 7.29
N LEU A 137 -11.79 -35.51 7.53
CA LEU A 137 -11.61 -34.66 8.71
C LEU A 137 -11.96 -35.40 10.02
N SER A 138 -12.97 -36.27 10.00
CA SER A 138 -13.38 -37.07 11.18
C SER A 138 -12.35 -38.14 11.56
N ASP A 139 -11.67 -38.71 10.57
CA ASP A 139 -10.63 -39.72 10.77
C ASP A 139 -9.25 -39.10 11.11
N ALA A 140 -9.09 -37.78 10.89
CA ALA A 140 -7.85 -37.07 11.15
C ALA A 140 -7.61 -36.84 12.66
N LYS A 141 -6.37 -37.08 13.11
CA LYS A 141 -5.97 -36.85 14.51
C LYS A 141 -5.59 -35.39 14.80
N ASN A 142 -5.10 -34.68 13.79
CA ASN A 142 -4.66 -33.29 13.89
C ASN A 142 -5.05 -32.56 12.61
N ILE A 143 -5.67 -31.38 12.76
CA ILE A 143 -6.18 -30.57 11.65
C ILE A 143 -5.56 -29.18 11.75
N MET A 144 -5.06 -28.67 10.63
CA MET A 144 -4.60 -27.29 10.49
C MET A 144 -5.49 -26.57 9.48
N ILE A 145 -6.15 -25.50 9.92
CA ILE A 145 -7.00 -24.67 9.07
C ILE A 145 -6.16 -23.48 8.59
N ILE A 146 -6.06 -23.29 7.27
CA ILE A 146 -5.36 -22.16 6.64
C ILE A 146 -6.42 -21.21 6.08
N PRO A 147 -6.87 -20.19 6.83
CA PRO A 147 -7.86 -19.25 6.33
C PRO A 147 -7.25 -18.34 5.25
N GLY A 148 -8.10 -17.94 4.30
CA GLY A 148 -7.72 -17.02 3.24
C GLY A 148 -8.83 -16.00 2.96
N TYR A 149 -8.55 -15.05 2.06
CA TYR A 149 -9.50 -13.99 1.70
C TYR A 149 -10.87 -14.52 1.25
N GLY A 150 -10.90 -15.66 0.55
CA GLY A 150 -12.15 -16.31 0.11
C GLY A 150 -13.08 -16.71 1.26
N MET A 151 -12.53 -17.15 2.40
CA MET A 151 -13.33 -17.47 3.59
C MET A 151 -14.03 -16.22 4.14
N ALA A 152 -13.30 -15.11 4.23
CA ALA A 152 -13.84 -13.85 4.71
C ALA A 152 -14.88 -13.25 3.76
N VAL A 153 -14.66 -13.32 2.44
CA VAL A 153 -15.63 -12.83 1.45
C VAL A 153 -16.92 -13.65 1.48
N ALA A 154 -16.82 -14.97 1.66
CA ALA A 154 -17.98 -15.85 1.78
C ALA A 154 -18.68 -15.76 3.15
N GLN A 155 -18.15 -14.98 4.09
CA GLN A 155 -18.63 -14.89 5.48
C GLN A 155 -18.64 -16.24 6.20
N ALA A 156 -17.77 -17.17 5.80
CA ALA A 156 -17.74 -18.54 6.30
C ALA A 156 -17.03 -18.67 7.67
N GLN A 157 -16.41 -17.59 8.18
CA GLN A 157 -15.66 -17.62 9.45
C GLN A 157 -16.51 -18.09 10.65
N HIS A 158 -17.82 -17.84 10.63
CA HIS A 158 -18.72 -18.27 11.71
C HIS A 158 -18.96 -19.78 11.64
N THR A 159 -19.31 -20.29 10.45
CA THR A 159 -19.54 -21.71 10.21
C THR A 159 -18.30 -22.56 10.41
N VAL A 160 -17.10 -22.01 10.19
CA VAL A 160 -15.82 -22.71 10.45
C VAL A 160 -15.44 -22.68 11.93
N ASN A 161 -15.95 -21.71 12.69
CA ASN A 161 -15.67 -21.59 14.13
C ASN A 161 -16.56 -22.52 14.98
N GLU A 162 -17.81 -22.72 14.55
CA GLU A 162 -18.77 -23.66 15.15
C GLU A 162 -18.32 -25.13 15.01
#